data_AF-A0A485M6Z5-F1
#
_entry.id   AF-A0A485M6Z5-F1
#
_cell.length_a   1.000
_cell.length_b   1.000
_cell.length_c   1.000
_cell.angle_alpha   90.00
_cell.angle_beta   90.00
_cell.angle_gamma   90.00
#
_symmetry.space_group_name_H-M   'P 1'
#
loop_
_entity.id
_entity.type
_entity.pdbx_description
1 polymer ?
#
loop_
_entity_poly.entity_id
_entity_poly.type
_entity_poly.pdbx_seq_one_letter_code
_entity_poly.pdbx_strand_id
1 'polypeptide(L)' 'MGGVPISLVVNGTPEKIDNYVKELMEQVKPGGGFIMTTGVGNAPRETPPENISALLEAGIKHGKY' A
#
# COMPACT_ATOMS: atom_id res chain seq x y z
N MET A 1 -12.13 3.96 0.53
CA MET A 1 -10.79 4.58 0.51
C MET A 1 -10.06 4.06 1.73
N GLY A 2 -8.95 3.34 1.58
CA GLY A 2 -8.19 2.82 2.72
C GLY A 2 -7.40 1.56 2.38
N GLY A 3 -7.16 0.73 3.40
CA GLY A 3 -6.63 -0.61 3.22
C GLY A 3 -5.16 -0.78 3.56
N VAL A 4 -4.36 0.29 3.69
CA VAL A 4 -2.94 0.17 4.03
C VAL A 4 -2.67 0.72 5.43
N PRO A 5 -2.20 -0.10 6.39
CA PRO A 5 -1.84 0.38 7.71
C PRO A 5 -0.53 1.18 7.64
N ILE A 6 -0.51 2.39 8.23
CA ILE A 6 0.68 3.24 8.20
C ILE A 6 1.88 2.59 8.91
N SER A 7 1.64 1.78 9.94
CA SER A 7 2.68 1.06 10.66
C SER A 7 3.47 0.10 9.77
N LEU A 8 2.84 -0.47 8.73
CA LEU A 8 3.50 -1.31 7.73
C LEU A 8 4.42 -0.49 6.83
N VAL A 9 4.02 0.72 6.47
CA VAL A 9 4.85 1.62 5.65
C VAL A 9 6.03 2.16 6.45
N VAL A 10 5.82 2.47 7.73
CA VAL A 10 6.86 3.02 8.61
C VAL A 10 7.88 1.97 9.04
N ASN A 11 7.42 0.79 9.48
CA ASN A 11 8.27 -0.23 10.11
C ASN A 11 8.49 -1.48 9.25
N GLY A 12 7.84 -1.57 8.09
CA GLY A 12 7.95 -2.71 7.20
C GLY A 12 9.17 -2.66 6.29
N THR A 13 9.22 -3.61 5.36
CA THR A 13 10.18 -3.65 4.27
C THR A 13 9.46 -3.51 2.94
N PRO A 14 10.13 -3.09 1.86
CA PRO A 14 9.54 -3.02 0.52
C PRO A 14 8.84 -4.31 0.08
N GLU A 15 9.45 -5.46 0.36
CA GLU A 15 8.88 -6.78 0.05
C GLU A 15 7.60 -7.08 0.82
N LYS A 16 7.55 -6.72 2.11
CA LYS A 16 6.33 -6.90 2.92
C LYS A 16 5.20 -5.99 2.42
N ILE A 17 5.53 -4.79 1.96
CA ILE A 17 4.56 -3.85 1.40
C ILE A 17 4.01 -4.38 0.08
N ASP A 18 4.86 -4.85 -0.86
CA ASP A 18 4.40 -5.44 -2.13
C ASP A 18 3.47 -6.63 -1.90
N ASN A 19 3.87 -7.56 -1.02
CA ASN A 19 3.06 -8.74 -0.69
C ASN A 19 1.71 -8.35 -0.07
N TYR A 20 1.69 -7.42 0.87
CA TYR A 20 0.46 -6.96 1.49
C TYR A 20 -0.48 -6.29 0.50
N VAL A 21 0.05 -5.42 -0.37
CA VAL A 21 -0.74 -4.75 -1.41
C VAL A 21 -1.28 -5.76 -2.40
N LYS A 22 -0.51 -6.79 -2.77
CA LYS A 22 -0.97 -7.88 -3.63
C LYS A 22 -2.19 -8.60 -3.02
N GLU A 23 -2.09 -9.03 -1.76
CA GLU A 23 -3.17 -9.71 -1.05
C GLU A 23 -4.41 -8.82 -0.92
N LEU A 24 -4.22 -7.55 -0.55
CA LEU A 24 -5.30 -6.57 -0.48
C LEU A 24 -6.01 -6.44 -1.82
N MET A 25 -5.25 -6.30 -2.91
CA MET A 25 -5.79 -6.18 -4.27
C MET A 25 -6.57 -7.43 -4.68
N GLU A 26 -6.12 -8.65 -4.35
CA GLU A 26 -6.87 -9.89 -4.62
C GLU A 26 -8.23 -9.91 -3.92
N GLN A 27 -8.35 -9.32 -2.74
CA GLN A 27 -9.61 -9.23 -1.99
C GLN A 27 -10.56 -8.16 -2.52
N VAL A 28 -10.04 -7.00 -2.95
CA VAL A 28 -10.85 -5.82 -3.31
C VAL A 28 -11.05 -5.62 -4.81
N LYS A 29 -10.34 -6.36 -5.67
CA LYS A 29 -10.50 -6.36 -7.13
C LYS A 29 -11.93 -6.62 -7.60
N PRO A 30 -12.70 -7.59 -7.04
CA PRO A 30 -14.05 -7.87 -7.52
C PRO A 30 -14.99 -6.69 -7.23
N GLY A 31 -15.41 -5.97 -8.27
CA GLY A 31 -16.38 -4.87 -8.19
C GLY A 31 -15.81 -3.46 -8.43
N GLY A 32 -14.48 -3.30 -8.47
CA GLY A 32 -13.83 -2.01 -8.73
C GLY A 32 -14.17 -0.92 -7.69
N GLY A 33 -13.78 0.33 -7.97
CA GLY A 33 -14.10 1.48 -7.10
C GLY A 33 -13.30 1.56 -5.79
N PHE A 34 -12.33 0.68 -5.58
CA PHE A 34 -11.45 0.73 -4.42
C PHE A 34 -10.30 1.72 -4.64
N ILE A 35 -10.21 2.72 -3.75
CA ILE A 35 -9.08 3.66 -3.70
C ILE A 35 -8.16 3.24 -2.56
N MET A 36 -6.99 2.72 -2.91
CA MET A 36 -5.95 2.37 -1.96
C MET A 36 -5.31 3.64 -1.39
N THR A 37 -5.31 3.77 -0.06
CA THR A 37 -4.62 4.84 0.65
C THR A 37 -4.19 4.35 2.03
N THR A 38 -3.23 5.06 2.63
CA THR A 38 -3.01 4.93 4.07
C THR A 38 -4.16 5.61 4.82
N GLY A 39 -4.53 5.08 5.99
CA GLY A 39 -5.59 5.65 6.84
C GLY A 39 -5.20 6.96 7.53
N VAL A 40 -4.06 7.56 7.17
CA VAL A 40 -3.53 8.79 7.75
C VAL A 40 -3.22 9.80 6.65
N GLY A 41 -3.36 11.09 6.95
CA GLY A 41 -3.07 12.15 5.98
C GLY A 41 -1.59 12.47 5.79
N ASN A 42 -0.72 12.03 6.72
CA ASN A 42 0.71 12.32 6.70
C ASN A 42 1.52 11.08 7.09
N ALA A 43 2.61 10.82 6.38
CA ALA A 43 3.62 9.85 6.79
C ALA A 43 4.53 10.44 7.88
N PRO A 44 4.87 9.69 8.94
CA PRO A 44 5.88 10.11 9.91
C PRO A 44 7.22 10.44 9.26
N ARG A 45 7.99 11.36 9.85
CA ARG A 45 9.30 11.79 9.30
C ARG A 45 10.31 10.65 9.18
N GLU A 46 10.21 9.64 10.03
CA GLU A 46 11.07 8.46 10.02
C GLU A 46 10.70 7.41 8.96
N THR A 47 9.63 7.64 8.18
CA THR A 47 9.19 6.69 7.16
C THR A 47 10.28 6.54 6.09
N PRO A 48 10.78 5.31 5.84
CA PRO A 48 11.78 5.09 4.81
C PRO A 48 11.23 5.47 3.42
N PRO A 49 11.95 6.28 2.62
CA PRO A 49 11.52 6.65 1.28
C PRO A 49 11.29 5.44 0.37
N GLU A 50 12.11 4.39 0.53
CA GLU A 50 11.99 3.12 -0.21
C GLU A 50 10.65 2.43 0.05
N ASN A 51 10.10 2.52 1.26
CA ASN A 51 8.81 1.94 1.60
C ASN A 51 7.65 2.73 0.95
N ILE A 52 7.79 4.04 0.82
CA ILE A 52 6.83 4.89 0.11
C ILE A 52 6.85 4.55 -1.39
N SER A 53 8.03 4.43 -1.98
CA SER A 53 8.19 4.01 -3.38
C SER A 53 7.61 2.62 -3.61
N ALA A 54 7.91 1.66 -2.74
CA ALA A 54 7.38 0.29 -2.83
C ALA A 54 5.84 0.25 -2.77
N LEU A 55 5.24 1.07 -1.91
CA LEU A 55 3.78 1.19 -1.83
C LEU A 55 3.17 1.71 -3.15
N LEU A 56 3.77 2.73 -3.75
CA LEU A 56 3.33 3.30 -5.02
C LEU A 56 3.47 2.27 -6.15
N GLU A 57 4.64 1.63 -6.26
CA GLU A 57 4.94 0.63 -7.27
C GLU A 57 4.01 -0.59 -7.15
N ALA A 58 3.80 -1.08 -5.94
CA ALA A 58 2.89 -2.20 -5.68
C ALA A 58 1.44 -1.85 -6.08
N GLY A 59 0.99 -0.62 -5.78
CA GLY A 59 -0.32 -0.13 -6.20
C GLY A 59 -0.49 -0.13 -7.73
N ILE A 60 0.53 0.35 -8.46
CA ILE A 60 0.53 0.37 -9.93
C ILE A 60 0.59 -1.05 -10.52
N LYS A 61 1.43 -1.91 -9.93
CA LYS A 61 1.68 -3.28 -10.38
C LYS A 61 0.47 -4.18 -10.18
N HIS A 62 -0.15 -4.13 -9.00
CA HIS A 62 -1.24 -5.04 -8.63
C HIS A 62 -2.63 -4.45 -8.86
N GLY A 63 -2.75 -3.12 -9.00
CA GLY A 63 -4.01 -2.41 -9.19
C GLY A 63 -4.49 -2.29 -10.64
N LYS A 64 -3.67 -2.65 -11.64
CA LYS A 64 -4.12 -2.76 -13.03
C LYS A 64 -4.92 -4.06 -13.21
N TYR A 65 -6.18 -3.95 -13.62
CA TYR A 65 -7.07 -5.02 -14.06
C TYR A 65 -7.84 -4.60 -15.30
#